data_AF-A0A7Y3HLH8-F1
#
_entry.id   AF-A0A7Y3HLH8-F1
#
_cell.length_a   1.000
_cell.length_b   1.000
_cell.length_c   1.000
_cell.angle_alpha   90.00
_cell.angle_beta   90.00
_cell.angle_gamma   90.00
#
_symmetry.space_group_name_H-M   'P 1'
#
loop_
_entity.id
_entity.type
_entity.pdbx_description
1 polymer ?
#
loop_
_entity_poly.entity_id
_entity_poly.type
_entity_poly.pdbx_seq_one_letter_code
_entity_poly.pdbx_strand_id
1 'polypeptide(L)'
;CGACVASCKNSSAILFVSAKVSQLSLLPQGQVEATERVKKMVKQMDDEGFGNCSNTGACEVECPKEISIENIARLNREFLKAEATS
;
A
#
# COMPACT_ATOMS: atom_id res chain seq x y z
N CYS A 1 -0.38 -13.06 -5.80
CA CYS A 1 -1.54 -13.97 -5.98
C CYS A 1 -2.80 -13.23 -6.41
N GLY A 2 -2.95 -11.92 -6.16
CA GLY A 2 -4.14 -11.16 -6.60
C GLY A 2 -5.38 -11.33 -5.70
N ALA A 3 -5.33 -12.18 -4.68
CA ALA A 3 -6.46 -12.45 -3.78
C ALA A 3 -7.04 -11.17 -3.14
N CYS A 4 -6.17 -10.27 -2.66
CA CYS A 4 -6.58 -9.00 -2.07
C CYS A 4 -7.31 -8.05 -3.03
N VAL A 5 -6.97 -8.09 -4.31
CA VAL A 5 -7.63 -7.27 -5.35
C VAL A 5 -8.97 -7.90 -5.71
N ALA A 6 -9.01 -9.22 -5.85
CA ALA A 6 -10.22 -9.97 -6.20
C ALA A 6 -11.30 -9.91 -5.10
N SER A 7 -10.91 -9.91 -3.82
CA SER A 7 -11.85 -9.83 -2.70
C SER A 7 -12.31 -8.41 -2.37
N CYS A 8 -11.60 -7.38 -2.85
CA CYS A 8 -11.96 -6.00 -2.58
C CYS A 8 -13.14 -5.55 -3.46
N LYS A 9 -14.20 -5.01 -2.84
CA LYS A 9 -15.36 -4.45 -3.54
C LYS A 9 -15.01 -3.34 -4.55
N ASN A 10 -13.89 -2.65 -4.33
CA ASN A 10 -13.41 -1.57 -5.18
C ASN A 10 -12.26 -2.05 -6.10
N SER A 11 -11.92 -3.34 -6.07
CA SER A 11 -10.72 -3.88 -6.75
C SER A 11 -9.44 -3.09 -6.39
N SER A 12 -9.29 -2.75 -5.11
CA SER A 12 -8.13 -1.97 -4.64
C SER A 12 -6.90 -2.84 -4.48
N ALA A 13 -5.76 -2.38 -5.02
CA ALA A 13 -4.46 -3.00 -4.81
C ALA A 13 -3.72 -2.49 -3.56
N ILE A 14 -4.36 -1.64 -2.76
CA ILE A 14 -3.71 -0.92 -1.66
C ILE A 14 -3.03 -1.83 -0.62
N LEU A 15 -3.57 -3.03 -0.33
CA LEU A 15 -2.93 -3.95 0.61
C LEU A 15 -1.59 -4.46 0.07
N PHE A 16 -1.51 -4.76 -1.23
CA PHE A 16 -0.27 -5.17 -1.88
C PHE A 16 0.75 -4.03 -1.91
N VAL A 17 0.31 -2.84 -2.35
CA VAL A 17 1.17 -1.66 -2.44
C VAL A 17 1.71 -1.28 -1.07
N SER A 18 0.85 -1.23 -0.07
CA SER A 18 1.23 -0.92 1.31
C SER A 18 2.19 -1.94 1.91
N ALA A 19 2.01 -3.23 1.67
CA ALA A 19 2.96 -4.25 2.12
C ALA A 19 4.35 -4.04 1.52
N LYS A 20 4.44 -3.64 0.24
CA LYS A 20 5.72 -3.37 -0.41
C LYS A 20 6.39 -2.09 0.08
N VAL A 21 5.61 -1.03 0.30
CA VAL A 21 6.12 0.19 0.92
C VAL A 21 6.65 -0.11 2.33
N SER A 22 5.86 -0.80 3.17
CA SER A 22 6.27 -1.18 4.52
C SER A 22 7.53 -2.05 4.54
N GLN A 23 7.61 -3.06 3.66
CA GLN A 23 8.74 -3.97 3.56
C GLN A 23 10.07 -3.19 3.42
N LEU A 24 10.08 -2.17 2.57
CA LEU A 24 11.29 -1.39 2.28
C LEU A 24 11.50 -0.23 3.25
N SER A 25 10.43 0.41 3.74
CA SER A 25 10.54 1.52 4.69
C SER A 25 10.96 1.09 6.10
N LEU A 26 10.92 -0.20 6.42
CA LEU A 26 11.47 -0.75 7.67
C LEU A 26 12.97 -1.04 7.62
N LEU A 27 13.59 -0.94 6.44
CA LEU A 27 15.01 -1.17 6.25
C LEU A 27 15.78 0.16 6.25
N PRO A 28 16.98 0.24 6.87
CA PRO A 28 17.80 1.45 6.83
C PRO A 28 18.13 1.91 5.41
N GLN A 29 18.40 0.96 4.50
CA GLN A 29 18.72 1.23 3.10
C GLN A 29 17.55 1.86 2.36
N GLY A 30 16.31 1.53 2.74
CA GLY A 30 15.11 2.03 2.10
C GLY A 30 14.69 3.43 2.52
N GLN A 31 15.35 4.05 3.52
CA GLN A 31 14.98 5.37 4.05
C GLN A 31 15.21 6.50 3.05
N VAL A 32 16.32 6.46 2.31
CA VAL A 32 16.70 7.52 1.35
C VAL A 32 15.66 7.66 0.24
N GLU A 33 15.11 6.54 -0.21
CA GLU A 33 14.12 6.49 -1.31
C GLU A 33 12.67 6.43 -0.81
N ALA A 34 12.41 6.53 0.50
CA ALA A 34 11.08 6.27 1.06
C ALA A 34 9.99 7.20 0.49
N THR A 35 10.28 8.51 0.45
CA THR A 35 9.40 9.56 -0.10
C THR A 35 9.08 9.31 -1.58
N GLU A 36 10.12 9.11 -2.39
CA GLU A 36 9.95 8.87 -3.83
C GLU A 36 9.24 7.55 -4.11
N ARG A 37 9.57 6.50 -3.35
CA ARG A 37 8.96 5.18 -3.49
C ARG A 37 7.47 5.23 -3.20
N VAL A 38 7.04 5.81 -2.08
CA VAL A 38 5.61 5.82 -1.73
C VAL A 38 4.79 6.58 -2.78
N LYS A 39 5.30 7.73 -3.25
CA LYS A 39 4.64 8.52 -4.31
C LYS A 39 4.55 7.75 -5.62
N LYS A 40 5.67 7.16 -6.09
CA LYS A 40 5.70 6.40 -7.35
C LYS A 40 4.80 5.17 -7.29
N MET A 41 4.78 4.46 -6.17
CA MET A 41 3.96 3.26 -6.03
C MET A 41 2.46 3.56 -5.94
N VAL A 42 2.07 4.62 -5.22
CA VAL A 42 0.66 5.07 -5.19
C VAL A 42 0.25 5.57 -6.57
N LYS A 43 1.07 6.41 -7.21
CA LYS A 43 0.82 6.89 -8.57
C LYS A 43 0.65 5.74 -9.57
N GLN A 44 1.52 4.74 -9.52
CA GLN A 44 1.42 3.58 -10.42
C GLN A 44 0.12 2.79 -10.18
N MET A 45 -0.29 2.63 -8.91
CA MET A 45 -1.55 1.99 -8.57
C MET A 45 -2.76 2.74 -9.16
N ASP A 46 -2.72 4.07 -9.10
CA ASP A 46 -3.76 4.94 -9.67
C ASP A 46 -3.75 4.91 -11.20
N ASP A 47 -2.57 4.96 -11.82
CA ASP A 47 -2.38 4.90 -13.28
C ASP A 47 -2.84 3.53 -13.86
N GLU A 48 -2.75 2.45 -13.08
CA GLU A 48 -3.30 1.13 -13.42
C GLU A 48 -4.83 1.01 -13.21
N GLY A 49 -5.46 2.04 -12.63
CA GLY A 49 -6.91 2.11 -12.46
C GLY A 49 -7.46 1.27 -11.31
N PHE A 50 -6.64 0.91 -10.32
CA PHE A 50 -7.14 0.23 -9.12
C PHE A 50 -8.00 1.18 -8.27
N GLY A 51 -9.06 0.65 -7.66
CA GLY A 51 -9.95 1.48 -6.84
C GLY A 51 -9.39 1.84 -5.48
N ASN A 52 -10.05 2.81 -4.84
CA ASN A 52 -9.65 3.33 -3.54
C ASN A 52 -10.00 2.39 -2.37
N CYS A 53 -9.28 2.53 -1.26
CA CYS A 53 -9.60 1.79 -0.03
C CYS A 53 -10.86 2.35 0.64
N SER A 54 -11.74 1.47 1.13
CA SER A 54 -12.85 1.82 2.04
C SER A 54 -12.79 1.08 3.37
N ASN A 55 -11.62 0.53 3.74
CA ASN A 55 -11.36 -0.18 4.99
C ASN A 55 -12.35 -1.32 5.29
N THR A 56 -12.71 -2.13 4.29
CA THR A 56 -13.62 -3.27 4.48
C THR A 56 -12.99 -4.47 5.18
N GLY A 57 -11.66 -4.56 5.22
CA GLY A 57 -10.92 -5.67 5.86
C GLY A 57 -10.87 -6.99 5.06
N ALA A 58 -11.64 -7.13 3.98
CA ALA A 58 -11.69 -8.37 3.19
C ALA A 58 -10.33 -8.80 2.59
N CYS A 59 -9.45 -7.85 2.33
CA CYS A 59 -8.15 -8.12 1.73
C CYS A 59 -7.15 -8.82 2.67
N GLU A 60 -7.24 -8.60 3.99
CA GLU A 60 -6.41 -9.25 5.01
C GLU A 60 -6.84 -10.70 5.24
N VAL A 61 -8.15 -10.93 5.33
CA VAL A 61 -8.75 -12.27 5.52
C VAL A 61 -8.39 -13.22 4.39
N GLU A 62 -8.46 -12.76 3.14
CA GLU A 62 -8.21 -13.59 1.95
C GLU A 62 -6.72 -13.68 1.58
N CYS A 63 -5.84 -12.98 2.30
CA CYS A 63 -4.42 -12.97 1.97
C CYS A 63 -3.77 -14.30 2.39
N PRO A 64 -3.25 -15.13 1.47
CA PRO A 64 -2.56 -16.38 1.83
C PRO A 64 -1.20 -16.17 2.52
N LYS A 65 -0.81 -14.90 2.70
CA LYS A 65 0.41 -14.47 3.39
C LYS A 65 0.12 -13.68 4.66
N GLU A 66 -1.15 -13.61 5.06
CA GLU A 66 -1.58 -13.00 6.33
C GLU A 66 -1.06 -11.56 6.47
N ILE A 67 -1.07 -10.81 5.36
CA ILE A 67 -0.63 -9.41 5.36
C ILE A 67 -1.67 -8.59 6.09
N SER A 68 -1.26 -7.96 7.19
CA SER A 68 -2.18 -7.12 7.96
C SER A 68 -2.48 -5.78 7.30
N ILE A 69 -3.72 -5.30 7.48
CA ILE A 69 -4.16 -3.96 7.09
C ILE A 69 -3.39 -2.84 7.80
N GLU A 70 -2.64 -3.11 8.87
CA GLU A 70 -1.73 -2.14 9.50
C GLU A 70 -0.70 -1.57 8.51
N ASN A 71 -0.34 -2.33 7.48
CA ASN A 71 0.49 -1.85 6.39
C ASN A 71 -0.14 -0.67 5.66
N ILE A 72 -1.45 -0.68 5.43
CA ILE A 72 -2.19 0.41 4.79
C ILE A 72 -2.08 1.67 5.65
N ALA A 73 -2.23 1.53 6.98
CA ALA A 73 -2.04 2.66 7.89
C ALA A 73 -0.62 3.22 7.85
N ARG A 74 0.41 2.38 7.71
CA ARG A 74 1.79 2.82 7.51
C ARG A 74 1.98 3.55 6.18
N LEU A 75 1.48 2.99 5.08
CA LEU A 75 1.53 3.64 3.77
C LEU A 75 0.90 5.02 3.82
N ASN A 76 -0.27 5.18 4.45
CA ASN A 76 -0.93 6.48 4.56
C ASN A 76 -0.07 7.49 5.32
N ARG A 77 0.60 7.08 6.40
CA ARG A 77 1.54 7.96 7.13
C ARG A 77 2.75 8.33 6.30
N GLU A 78 3.36 7.38 5.59
CA GLU A 78 4.50 7.63 4.71
C GLU A 78 4.11 8.56 3.56
N PHE A 79 2.94 8.37 2.96
CA PHE A 79 2.43 9.20 1.88
C PHE A 79 2.14 10.63 2.36
N LEU A 80 1.46 10.79 3.50
CA LEU A 80 1.21 12.13 4.09
C LEU A 80 2.51 12.86 4.44
N LYS A 81 3.50 12.13 5.00
CA LYS A 81 4.83 12.67 5.27
C LYS A 81 5.50 13.10 3.97
N ALA A 82 5.43 12.26 2.94
CA ALA A 82 6.01 12.52 1.63
C ALA A 82 5.41 13.77 0.98
N GLU A 83 4.09 13.96 1.08
CA GLU A 83 3.38 15.15 0.60
C GLU A 83 3.76 16.42 1.37
N ALA A 84 3.89 16.33 2.69
CA ALA A 84 4.24 17.47 3.55
C ALA A 84 5.70 17.95 3.39
N THR A 85 6.60 17.11 2.85
CA THR A 85 8.01 17.45 2.61
C THR A 85 8.33 17.79 1.15
N SER A 86 7.32 17.83 0.27
CA SER A 86 7.46 18.12 -1.17
C SER A 86 7.51 19.60 -1.49
#